data_AF-A0A7X7KZ66-F1
#
_entry.id   AF-A0A7X7KZ66-F1
#
_cell.length_a   1.000
_cell.length_b   1.000
_cell.length_c   1.000
_cell.angle_alpha   90.00
_cell.angle_beta   90.00
_cell.angle_gamma   90.00
#
_symmetry.space_group_name_H-M   'P 1'
#
loop_
_entity.id
_entity.type
_entity.pdbx_description
1 polymer ?
#
loop_
_entity_poly.entity_id
_entity_poly.type
_entity_poly.pdbx_seq_one_letter_code
_entity_poly.pdbx_strand_id
1 'polypeptide(L)'
;MSNEIAFVLINPYTIRKSRTGGILGRYLSRTDLKLVAARMFGASRELAAEYADFLEGSNIGDPEMARLLASYVRQNYAPDPVTGRPHRAILLLFEGENAIDKILKVTGSSRLLWGSGQSVRDTYGDFVQDPDGAIRYFEPAVLIGPDALVTRETLRIWSRFVATDSGFVRGALDMPSGEGVEQTLVLLKPDNFRVPSIRAGNILDLLSNAGLRMVCVKRFSMSVAQAEQFYGPVRESLKRIFPTFGVGRAAQALSREFGFPVDDDLVRPLCEQLAPRFAAREFENIVEFMSGCRPAACAAAAKDAPGSSACLAVVYEGVDAVRKIRDLLGATDPTKARPGSVRREFGTSIMVNAAHASDSTENARREMSIIGVDIPEPFMSVVKQALQD
;
A
#
# COMPACT_ATOMS: atom_id res chain seq x y z
N MET A 1 -10.14 -11.56 24.72
CA MET A 1 -9.65 -12.54 23.74
C MET A 1 -8.32 -12.01 23.23
N SER A 2 -7.32 -12.86 22.98
CA SER A 2 -6.02 -12.39 22.47
C SER A 2 -6.14 -11.98 21.00
N ASN A 3 -5.46 -10.89 20.62
CA ASN A 3 -5.28 -10.57 19.21
C ASN A 3 -4.42 -11.66 18.57
N GLU A 4 -4.73 -12.04 17.34
CA GLU A 4 -3.92 -12.95 16.54
C GLU A 4 -3.47 -12.27 15.25
N ILE A 5 -2.35 -12.75 14.70
CA ILE A 5 -1.81 -12.28 13.43
C ILE A 5 -2.09 -13.34 12.37
N ALA A 6 -2.82 -12.95 11.34
CA ALA A 6 -3.04 -13.73 10.13
C ALA A 6 -2.23 -13.17 8.98
N PHE A 7 -1.85 -14.02 8.02
CA PHE A 7 -1.18 -13.59 6.81
C PHE A 7 -2.02 -13.84 5.56
N VAL A 8 -1.81 -13.00 4.55
CA VAL A 8 -2.24 -13.23 3.17
C VAL A 8 -1.04 -13.03 2.27
N LEU A 9 -0.65 -14.08 1.58
CA LEU A 9 0.42 -14.06 0.59
C LEU A 9 -0.20 -14.00 -0.81
N ILE A 10 -0.14 -12.82 -1.44
CA ILE A 10 -0.66 -12.60 -2.79
C ILE A 10 0.33 -13.17 -3.80
N ASN A 11 -0.16 -14.09 -4.63
CA ASN A 11 0.67 -14.88 -5.52
C ASN A 11 1.28 -14.08 -6.69
N PRO A 12 2.38 -14.57 -7.29
CA PRO A 12 3.00 -13.94 -8.46
C PRO A 12 2.11 -13.75 -9.67
N TYR A 13 1.30 -14.75 -10.03
CA TYR A 13 0.37 -14.62 -11.15
C TYR A 13 -0.66 -13.51 -10.89
N THR A 14 -1.20 -13.46 -9.68
CA THR A 14 -2.16 -12.46 -9.22
C THR A 14 -1.61 -11.04 -9.32
N ILE A 15 -0.35 -10.83 -8.93
CA ILE A 15 0.33 -9.53 -9.04
C ILE A 15 0.62 -9.19 -10.51
N ARG A 16 1.05 -10.15 -11.33
CA ARG A 16 1.30 -9.96 -12.77
C ARG A 16 0.04 -9.54 -13.53
N LYS A 17 -1.11 -10.07 -13.12
CA LYS A 17 -2.45 -9.72 -13.64
C LYS A 17 -3.06 -8.48 -12.98
N SER A 18 -2.32 -7.80 -12.11
CA SER A 18 -2.74 -6.59 -11.41
C SER A 18 -4.03 -6.75 -10.58
N ARG A 19 -4.26 -7.93 -9.99
CA ARG A 19 -5.45 -8.23 -9.16
C ARG A 19 -5.30 -7.82 -7.69
N THR A 20 -4.19 -7.16 -7.34
CA THR A 20 -3.83 -6.83 -5.94
C THR A 20 -4.83 -5.90 -5.25
N GLY A 21 -5.31 -4.86 -5.94
CA GLY A 21 -6.25 -3.90 -5.35
C GLY A 21 -7.58 -4.55 -5.00
N GLY A 22 -8.14 -5.30 -5.94
CA GLY A 22 -9.39 -6.04 -5.76
C GLY A 22 -9.32 -7.05 -4.62
N ILE A 23 -8.19 -7.74 -4.44
CA ILE A 23 -7.97 -8.66 -3.32
C ILE A 23 -7.83 -7.91 -2.00
N LEU A 24 -6.98 -6.89 -1.95
CA LEU A 24 -6.77 -6.09 -0.74
C LEU A 24 -8.09 -5.44 -0.28
N GLY A 25 -8.88 -4.93 -1.22
CA GLY A 25 -10.19 -4.33 -0.95
C GLY A 25 -11.15 -5.32 -0.28
N ARG A 26 -11.15 -6.59 -0.67
CA ARG A 26 -12.00 -7.63 -0.05
C ARG A 26 -11.63 -7.86 1.42
N TYR A 27 -10.34 -7.98 1.74
CA TYR A 27 -9.90 -8.18 3.13
C TYR A 27 -10.15 -6.93 3.99
N LEU A 28 -9.86 -5.74 3.46
CA LEU A 28 -10.05 -4.48 4.20
C LEU A 28 -11.51 -4.09 4.41
N SER A 29 -12.44 -4.52 3.56
CA SER A 29 -13.85 -4.12 3.67
C SER A 29 -14.75 -5.16 4.34
N ARG A 30 -14.35 -6.43 4.37
CA ARG A 30 -15.17 -7.54 4.89
C ARG A 30 -14.71 -8.03 6.25
N THR A 31 -13.67 -7.42 6.79
CA THR A 31 -13.17 -7.70 8.13
C THR A 31 -12.96 -6.38 8.88
N ASP A 32 -12.91 -6.47 10.19
CA ASP A 32 -12.49 -5.42 11.13
C ASP A 32 -10.97 -5.48 11.42
N LEU A 33 -10.23 -6.31 10.69
CA LEU A 33 -8.81 -6.53 10.93
C LEU A 33 -7.97 -5.33 10.47
N LYS A 34 -6.89 -5.09 11.21
CA LYS A 34 -5.94 -4.03 10.89
C LYS A 34 -4.84 -4.57 10.00
N LEU A 35 -4.62 -3.95 8.83
CA LEU A 35 -3.41 -4.19 8.05
C LEU A 35 -2.20 -3.57 8.79
N VAL A 36 -1.41 -4.42 9.43
CA VAL A 36 -0.30 -4.02 10.31
C VAL A 36 1.04 -4.06 9.61
N ALA A 37 1.22 -4.94 8.63
CA ALA A 37 2.42 -4.98 7.81
C ALA A 37 2.13 -5.41 6.37
N ALA A 38 3.00 -5.00 5.46
CA ALA A 38 2.98 -5.42 4.06
C ALA A 38 4.41 -5.37 3.54
N ARG A 39 4.86 -6.43 2.87
CA ARG A 39 6.19 -6.50 2.28
C ARG A 39 6.18 -7.32 1.00
N MET A 40 6.94 -6.86 0.00
CA MET A 40 7.11 -7.60 -1.25
C MET A 40 8.30 -8.55 -1.15
N PHE A 41 8.18 -9.71 -1.77
CA PHE A 41 9.21 -10.75 -1.84
C PHE A 41 9.48 -11.14 -3.29
N GLY A 42 10.75 -11.41 -3.56
CA GLY A 42 11.24 -12.11 -4.75
C GLY A 42 11.91 -13.38 -4.25
N ALA A 43 11.12 -14.42 -4.01
CA ALA A 43 11.60 -15.61 -3.32
C ALA A 43 12.75 -16.28 -4.06
N SER A 44 13.81 -16.63 -3.33
CA SER A 44 14.88 -17.48 -3.82
C SER A 44 14.37 -18.92 -4.05
N ARG A 45 15.17 -19.74 -4.73
CA ARG A 45 14.88 -21.17 -4.86
C ARG A 45 14.82 -21.86 -3.50
N GLU A 46 15.65 -21.42 -2.55
CA GLU A 46 15.72 -21.97 -1.20
C GLU A 46 14.44 -21.67 -0.41
N LEU A 47 14.02 -20.41 -0.34
CA LEU A 47 12.76 -20.02 0.30
C LEU A 47 11.56 -20.75 -0.32
N ALA A 48 11.49 -20.79 -1.66
CA ALA A 48 10.38 -21.45 -2.35
C ALA A 48 10.35 -22.97 -2.09
N ALA A 49 11.50 -23.63 -2.09
CA ALA A 49 11.60 -25.07 -1.81
C ALA A 49 11.20 -25.37 -0.36
N GLU A 50 11.79 -24.66 0.61
CA GLU A 50 11.51 -24.89 2.02
C GLU A 50 10.04 -24.65 2.37
N TYR A 51 9.44 -23.59 1.81
CA TYR A 51 8.01 -23.33 2.04
C TYR A 51 7.12 -24.38 1.36
N ALA A 52 7.47 -24.85 0.17
CA ALA A 52 6.71 -25.91 -0.50
C ALA A 52 6.77 -27.24 0.25
N ASP A 53 7.95 -27.63 0.74
CA ASP A 53 8.12 -28.86 1.54
C ASP A 53 7.28 -28.81 2.82
N PHE A 54 7.24 -27.64 3.47
CA PHE A 54 6.37 -27.41 4.62
C PHE A 54 4.88 -27.57 4.26
N LEU A 55 4.41 -26.94 3.17
CA LEU A 55 3.00 -27.03 2.75
C LEU A 55 2.56 -28.45 2.41
N GLU A 56 3.45 -29.24 1.82
CA GLU A 56 3.18 -30.63 1.47
C GLU A 56 2.95 -31.49 2.73
N GLY A 57 3.66 -31.18 3.83
CA GLY A 57 3.50 -31.84 5.12
C GLY A 57 2.42 -31.27 6.05
N SER A 58 1.98 -30.02 5.84
CA SER A 58 1.14 -29.30 6.81
C SER A 58 -0.37 -29.54 6.66
N ASN A 59 -0.86 -29.93 5.48
CA ASN A 59 -2.29 -30.06 5.20
C ASN A 59 -2.78 -31.51 5.35
N ILE A 60 -2.81 -31.99 6.60
CA ILE A 60 -3.09 -33.40 6.98
C ILE A 60 -4.49 -33.86 6.50
N GLY A 61 -5.46 -32.96 6.37
CA GLY A 61 -6.83 -33.29 5.98
C GLY A 61 -7.08 -33.37 4.47
N ASP A 62 -6.16 -32.87 3.62
CA ASP A 62 -6.32 -32.87 2.17
C ASP A 62 -4.94 -33.01 1.46
N PRO A 63 -4.39 -34.24 1.38
CA PRO A 63 -3.05 -34.48 0.83
C PRO A 63 -2.92 -34.19 -0.67
N GLU A 64 -4.03 -34.23 -1.42
CA GLU A 64 -4.05 -33.83 -2.83
C GLU A 64 -3.83 -32.33 -2.94
N MET A 65 -4.59 -31.54 -2.18
CA MET A 65 -4.43 -30.09 -2.17
C MET A 65 -3.09 -29.65 -1.59
N ALA A 66 -2.57 -30.35 -0.57
CA ALA A 66 -1.22 -30.14 -0.04
C ALA A 66 -0.17 -30.17 -1.16
N ARG A 67 -0.19 -31.23 -1.97
CA ARG A 67 0.71 -31.42 -3.12
C ARG A 67 0.52 -30.36 -4.20
N LEU A 68 -0.73 -29.98 -4.49
CA LEU A 68 -1.01 -28.92 -5.47
C LEU A 68 -0.46 -27.56 -5.03
N LEU A 69 -0.67 -27.18 -3.76
CA LEU A 69 -0.14 -25.94 -3.21
C LEU A 69 1.39 -25.93 -3.20
N ALA A 70 2.01 -27.02 -2.75
CA ALA A 70 3.46 -27.17 -2.76
C ALA A 70 4.04 -27.09 -4.19
N SER A 71 3.44 -27.81 -5.13
CA SER A 71 3.81 -27.75 -6.56
C SER A 71 3.68 -26.34 -7.13
N TYR A 72 2.58 -25.66 -6.81
CA TYR A 72 2.35 -24.28 -7.21
C TYR A 72 3.47 -23.36 -6.70
N VAL A 73 3.86 -23.48 -5.42
CA VAL A 73 4.96 -22.69 -4.84
C VAL A 73 6.28 -22.98 -5.56
N ARG A 74 6.67 -24.25 -5.73
CA ARG A 74 7.92 -24.62 -6.41
C ARG A 74 8.01 -24.04 -7.82
N GLN A 75 6.91 -24.02 -8.56
CA GLN A 75 6.86 -23.55 -9.94
C GLN A 75 6.78 -22.02 -10.06
N ASN A 76 5.97 -21.38 -9.21
CA ASN A 76 5.58 -19.98 -9.41
C ASN A 76 6.29 -19.00 -8.49
N TYR A 77 6.83 -19.43 -7.34
CA TYR A 77 7.56 -18.55 -6.44
C TYR A 77 9.07 -18.58 -6.68
N ALA A 78 9.62 -19.74 -7.04
CA ALA A 78 11.04 -19.83 -7.38
C ALA A 78 11.37 -18.92 -8.58
N PRO A 79 12.61 -18.41 -8.68
CA PRO A 79 13.05 -17.67 -9.85
C PRO A 79 12.92 -18.51 -11.11
N ASP A 80 12.60 -17.84 -12.21
CA ASP A 80 12.42 -18.46 -13.51
C ASP A 80 13.64 -19.35 -13.87
N PRO A 81 13.44 -20.63 -14.25
CA PRO A 81 14.54 -21.56 -14.44
C PRO A 81 15.49 -21.19 -15.58
N VAL A 82 15.01 -20.43 -16.56
CA VAL A 82 15.78 -20.06 -17.76
C VAL A 82 16.54 -18.75 -17.54
N THR A 83 15.85 -17.72 -17.05
CA THR A 83 16.38 -16.35 -16.92
C THR A 83 16.93 -16.05 -15.54
N GLY A 84 16.58 -16.85 -14.52
CA GLY A 84 16.92 -16.61 -13.11
C GLY A 84 16.19 -15.41 -12.49
N ARG A 85 15.24 -14.79 -13.21
CA ARG A 85 14.54 -13.59 -12.74
C ARG A 85 13.52 -13.95 -11.66
N PRO A 86 13.40 -13.15 -10.58
CA PRO A 86 12.47 -13.45 -9.50
C PRO A 86 11.02 -13.22 -9.91
N HIS A 87 10.13 -13.86 -9.15
CA HIS A 87 8.69 -13.63 -9.20
C HIS A 87 8.24 -12.84 -7.98
N ARG A 88 7.39 -11.83 -8.19
CA ARG A 88 6.96 -10.90 -7.13
C ARG A 88 5.78 -11.48 -6.36
N ALA A 89 5.90 -11.63 -5.06
CA ALA A 89 4.80 -11.94 -4.14
C ALA A 89 4.64 -10.82 -3.10
N ILE A 90 3.45 -10.64 -2.53
CA ILE A 90 3.23 -9.66 -1.45
C ILE A 90 2.70 -10.40 -0.23
N LEU A 91 3.42 -10.30 0.88
CA LEU A 91 3.00 -10.82 2.18
C LEU A 91 2.37 -9.69 2.98
N LEU A 92 1.07 -9.82 3.25
CA LEU A 92 0.27 -8.91 4.06
C LEU A 92 0.02 -9.53 5.43
N LEU A 93 0.15 -8.76 6.50
CA LEU A 93 -0.14 -9.19 7.86
C LEU A 93 -1.33 -8.40 8.41
N PHE A 94 -2.30 -9.14 8.94
CA PHE A 94 -3.53 -8.62 9.53
C PHE A 94 -3.59 -8.99 11.00
N GLU A 95 -3.90 -8.01 11.85
CA GLU A 95 -4.06 -8.21 13.30
C GLU A 95 -5.51 -7.97 13.72
N GLY A 96 -6.02 -8.83 14.61
CA GLY A 96 -7.28 -8.62 15.31
C GLY A 96 -7.78 -9.89 15.97
N GLU A 97 -8.95 -9.82 16.60
CA GLU A 97 -9.61 -10.99 17.17
C GLU A 97 -10.08 -11.94 16.06
N ASN A 98 -9.76 -13.24 16.17
CA ASN A 98 -10.12 -14.27 15.19
C ASN A 98 -9.66 -13.91 13.75
N ALA A 99 -8.52 -13.22 13.60
CA ALA A 99 -7.95 -12.87 12.31
C ALA A 99 -7.79 -14.04 11.34
N ILE A 100 -7.28 -15.19 11.77
CA ILE A 100 -7.04 -16.38 10.93
C ILE A 100 -8.36 -16.90 10.37
N ASP A 101 -9.36 -17.08 11.22
CA ASP A 101 -10.70 -17.53 10.80
C ASP A 101 -11.38 -16.51 9.87
N LYS A 102 -11.29 -15.20 10.18
CA LYS A 102 -11.83 -14.14 9.32
C LYS A 102 -11.14 -14.11 7.95
N ILE A 103 -9.81 -14.23 7.90
CA ILE A 103 -9.04 -14.33 6.65
C ILE A 103 -9.44 -15.59 5.88
N LEU A 104 -9.57 -16.74 6.55
CA LEU A 104 -10.01 -17.99 5.93
C LEU A 104 -11.39 -17.85 5.27
N LYS A 105 -12.36 -17.27 5.98
CA LYS A 105 -13.72 -17.03 5.49
C LYS A 105 -13.76 -16.11 4.26
N VAL A 106 -13.00 -15.02 4.27
CA VAL A 106 -12.91 -14.11 3.11
C VAL A 106 -12.19 -14.76 1.93
N THR A 107 -11.19 -15.61 2.23
CA THR A 107 -10.37 -16.29 1.22
C THR A 107 -11.17 -17.35 0.47
N GLY A 108 -11.94 -18.17 1.18
CA GLY A 108 -12.72 -19.27 0.62
C GLY A 108 -11.93 -20.57 0.42
N SER A 109 -12.64 -21.59 -0.05
CA SER A 109 -12.11 -22.95 -0.23
C SER A 109 -11.00 -23.01 -1.28
N SER A 110 -9.98 -23.82 -1.04
CA SER A 110 -8.91 -24.12 -2.00
C SER A 110 -9.37 -24.99 -3.17
N ARG A 111 -10.45 -25.76 -3.01
CA ARG A 111 -11.03 -26.59 -4.08
C ARG A 111 -12.00 -25.84 -5.00
N LEU A 112 -12.17 -24.53 -4.80
CA LEU A 112 -13.11 -23.63 -5.49
C LEU A 112 -14.53 -24.21 -5.65
N LEU A 113 -15.47 -23.72 -4.84
CA LEU A 113 -16.88 -24.05 -5.06
C LEU A 113 -17.37 -23.25 -6.27
N TRP A 114 -17.44 -23.90 -7.43
CA TRP A 114 -17.97 -23.30 -8.66
C TRP A 114 -19.32 -22.60 -8.36
N GLY A 115 -19.45 -21.35 -8.80
CA GLY A 115 -20.73 -20.62 -8.80
C GLY A 115 -21.04 -19.75 -7.57
N SER A 116 -20.17 -19.68 -6.55
CA SER A 116 -20.39 -18.75 -5.43
C SER A 116 -20.09 -17.29 -5.83
N GLY A 117 -18.92 -17.05 -6.46
CA GLY A 117 -18.41 -15.71 -6.75
C GLY A 117 -18.20 -14.83 -5.50
N GLN A 118 -18.29 -15.40 -4.30
CA GLN A 118 -18.30 -14.66 -3.06
C GLN A 118 -16.90 -14.41 -2.52
N SER A 119 -16.03 -15.42 -2.52
CA SER A 119 -14.72 -15.34 -1.88
C SER A 119 -13.63 -14.77 -2.80
N VAL A 120 -12.45 -14.48 -2.23
CA VAL A 120 -11.26 -14.08 -3.00
C VAL A 120 -10.90 -15.15 -4.02
N ARG A 121 -10.89 -16.43 -3.61
CA ARG A 121 -10.56 -17.55 -4.47
C ARG A 121 -11.59 -17.78 -5.57
N ASP A 122 -12.88 -17.59 -5.28
CA ASP A 122 -13.93 -17.72 -6.31
C ASP A 122 -13.85 -16.61 -7.37
N THR A 123 -13.35 -15.42 -7.00
CA THR A 123 -13.27 -14.27 -7.92
C THR A 123 -11.96 -14.26 -8.72
N TYR A 124 -10.84 -14.63 -8.08
CA TYR A 124 -9.50 -14.39 -8.62
C TYR A 124 -8.66 -15.65 -8.79
N GLY A 125 -9.09 -16.79 -8.23
CA GLY A 125 -8.45 -18.08 -8.40
C GLY A 125 -9.05 -18.85 -9.56
N ASP A 126 -8.31 -19.86 -10.02
CA ASP A 126 -8.72 -20.77 -11.09
C ASP A 126 -8.46 -22.22 -10.64
N PHE A 127 -9.47 -23.08 -10.78
CA PHE A 127 -9.40 -24.52 -10.49
C PHE A 127 -10.16 -25.22 -11.60
N VAL A 128 -9.43 -25.50 -12.67
CA VAL A 128 -9.98 -26.05 -13.91
C VAL A 128 -9.75 -27.55 -13.90
N GLN A 129 -10.84 -28.31 -14.00
CA GLN A 129 -10.80 -29.75 -14.10
C GLN A 129 -11.23 -30.22 -15.49
N ASP A 130 -10.65 -31.33 -15.92
CA ASP A 130 -11.12 -32.12 -17.04
C ASP A 130 -12.43 -32.86 -16.67
N PRO A 131 -13.23 -33.30 -17.67
CA PRO A 131 -14.48 -34.03 -17.41
C PRO A 131 -14.31 -35.33 -16.60
N ASP A 132 -13.10 -35.90 -16.59
CA ASP A 132 -12.73 -37.07 -15.80
C ASP A 132 -12.32 -36.74 -14.35
N GLY A 133 -12.32 -35.45 -13.99
CA GLY A 133 -11.95 -34.94 -12.67
C GLY A 133 -10.47 -34.57 -12.52
N ALA A 134 -9.62 -34.82 -13.53
CA ALA A 134 -8.21 -34.47 -13.48
C ALA A 134 -8.02 -32.94 -13.43
N ILE A 135 -7.11 -32.46 -12.60
CA ILE A 135 -6.86 -31.02 -12.44
C ILE A 135 -5.96 -30.56 -13.59
N ARG A 136 -6.55 -29.79 -14.52
CA ARG A 136 -5.86 -29.22 -15.67
C ARG A 136 -5.07 -27.97 -15.32
N TYR A 137 -5.63 -27.11 -14.46
CA TYR A 137 -4.98 -25.86 -14.06
C TYR A 137 -5.39 -25.44 -12.65
N PHE A 138 -4.42 -24.94 -11.88
CA PHE A 138 -4.61 -24.49 -10.52
C PHE A 138 -3.88 -23.16 -10.25
N GLU A 139 -4.64 -22.16 -9.81
CA GLU A 139 -4.16 -20.86 -9.33
C GLU A 139 -4.98 -20.46 -8.10
N PRO A 140 -4.42 -20.49 -6.88
CA PRO A 140 -5.19 -20.20 -5.68
C PRO A 140 -5.39 -18.70 -5.40
N ALA A 141 -4.85 -17.81 -6.25
CA ALA A 141 -4.76 -16.36 -6.12
C ALA A 141 -3.93 -15.84 -4.93
N VAL A 142 -4.13 -16.45 -3.76
CA VAL A 142 -3.46 -16.18 -2.49
C VAL A 142 -3.20 -17.47 -1.71
N LEU A 143 -2.13 -17.45 -0.91
CA LEU A 143 -1.87 -18.45 0.14
C LEU A 143 -2.13 -17.81 1.51
N ILE A 144 -2.67 -18.61 2.42
CA ILE A 144 -3.00 -18.22 3.80
C ILE A 144 -2.69 -19.39 4.74
N GLY A 145 -2.58 -19.13 6.04
CA GLY A 145 -2.55 -20.19 7.06
C GLY A 145 -3.98 -20.54 7.48
N PRO A 146 -4.43 -21.80 7.38
CA PRO A 146 -5.76 -22.22 7.80
C PRO A 146 -5.94 -22.24 9.32
N ASP A 147 -4.84 -22.29 10.07
CA ASP A 147 -4.80 -22.34 11.53
C ASP A 147 -3.55 -21.63 12.07
N ALA A 148 -3.45 -21.54 13.41
CA ALA A 148 -2.36 -20.87 14.10
C ALA A 148 -0.99 -21.55 13.87
N LEU A 149 -0.95 -22.89 13.81
CA LEU A 149 0.30 -23.62 13.61
C LEU A 149 0.87 -23.32 12.23
N VAL A 150 0.06 -23.46 11.18
CA VAL A 150 0.48 -23.21 9.80
C VAL A 150 0.85 -21.75 9.58
N THR A 151 0.09 -20.83 10.19
CA THR A 151 0.39 -19.40 10.16
C THR A 151 1.76 -19.11 10.78
N ARG A 152 2.02 -19.61 11.99
CA ARG A 152 3.26 -19.39 12.72
C ARG A 152 4.47 -19.98 11.99
N GLU A 153 4.38 -21.21 11.49
CA GLU A 153 5.47 -21.84 10.76
C GLU A 153 5.76 -21.15 9.43
N THR A 154 4.72 -20.72 8.70
CA THR A 154 4.90 -19.93 7.48
C THR A 154 5.65 -18.63 7.78
N LEU A 155 5.20 -17.87 8.80
CA LEU A 155 5.88 -16.64 9.18
C LEU A 155 7.32 -16.88 9.63
N ARG A 156 7.59 -17.98 10.35
CA ARG A 156 8.96 -18.36 10.74
C ARG A 156 9.83 -18.60 9.51
N ILE A 157 9.36 -19.40 8.55
CA ILE A 157 10.11 -19.68 7.32
C ILE A 157 10.44 -18.37 6.59
N TRP A 158 9.43 -17.58 6.27
CA TRP A 158 9.58 -16.35 5.50
C TRP A 158 10.44 -15.30 6.21
N SER A 159 10.38 -15.21 7.55
CA SER A 159 11.14 -14.25 8.33
C SER A 159 12.66 -14.40 8.23
N ARG A 160 13.17 -15.63 8.05
CA ARG A 160 14.61 -15.90 7.88
C ARG A 160 15.15 -15.30 6.58
N PHE A 161 14.30 -15.17 5.57
CA PHE A 161 14.67 -14.67 4.25
C PHE A 161 14.32 -13.19 4.06
N VAL A 162 13.83 -12.48 5.08
CA VAL A 162 13.48 -11.06 4.94
C VAL A 162 14.69 -10.20 4.54
N ALA A 163 15.88 -10.53 5.04
CA ALA A 163 17.08 -9.76 4.71
C ALA A 163 17.55 -9.93 3.26
N THR A 164 17.25 -11.07 2.62
CA THR A 164 17.80 -11.46 1.32
C THR A 164 16.77 -11.42 0.18
N ASP A 165 15.52 -11.76 0.47
CA ASP A 165 14.51 -12.09 -0.54
C ASP A 165 13.35 -11.07 -0.58
N SER A 166 13.45 -9.95 0.14
CA SER A 166 12.31 -9.05 0.35
C SER A 166 12.65 -7.58 0.41
N GLY A 167 11.65 -6.73 0.18
CA GLY A 167 11.79 -5.27 0.07
C GLY A 167 11.61 -4.83 -1.38
N PHE A 168 12.67 -4.34 -2.01
CA PHE A 168 12.69 -4.05 -3.44
C PHE A 168 12.96 -5.29 -4.29
N VAL A 169 11.95 -5.73 -5.06
CA VAL A 169 12.11 -6.82 -6.02
C VAL A 169 12.42 -6.25 -7.40
N ARG A 170 13.72 -6.16 -7.72
CA ARG A 170 14.22 -5.62 -8.99
C ARG A 170 14.30 -6.69 -10.06
N GLY A 171 14.07 -6.30 -11.31
CA GLY A 171 14.29 -7.18 -12.47
C GLY A 171 13.39 -8.41 -12.52
N ALA A 172 12.22 -8.39 -11.86
CA ALA A 172 11.25 -9.48 -11.92
C ALA A 172 10.85 -9.81 -13.36
N LEU A 173 10.50 -11.06 -13.65
CA LEU A 173 10.33 -11.60 -15.01
C LEU A 173 9.45 -10.72 -15.94
N ASP A 174 8.39 -10.12 -15.40
CA ASP A 174 7.39 -9.35 -16.13
C ASP A 174 7.63 -7.82 -16.11
N MET A 175 8.84 -7.40 -15.73
CA MET A 175 9.27 -6.01 -15.75
C MET A 175 9.70 -5.57 -17.15
N PRO A 176 9.32 -4.35 -17.60
CA PRO A 176 9.85 -3.76 -18.82
C PRO A 176 11.36 -3.50 -18.68
N SER A 177 12.07 -3.53 -19.80
CA SER A 177 13.48 -3.15 -19.91
C SER A 177 13.65 -2.12 -21.01
N GLY A 178 14.69 -1.28 -20.91
CA GLY A 178 15.01 -0.26 -21.91
C GLY A 178 15.00 1.17 -21.36
N GLU A 179 15.11 2.13 -22.28
CA GLU A 179 15.10 3.57 -21.98
C GLU A 179 13.74 4.04 -21.46
N GLY A 180 13.75 5.07 -20.62
CA GLY A 180 12.53 5.67 -20.06
C GLY A 180 11.88 4.89 -18.91
N VAL A 181 12.46 3.75 -18.48
CA VAL A 181 12.02 3.05 -17.28
C VAL A 181 12.38 3.88 -16.04
N GLU A 182 11.34 4.28 -15.31
CA GLU A 182 11.43 5.11 -14.12
C GLU A 182 10.78 4.40 -12.93
N GLN A 183 11.12 4.86 -11.73
CA GLN A 183 10.45 4.49 -10.50
C GLN A 183 9.70 5.71 -9.94
N THR A 184 8.51 5.48 -9.41
CA THR A 184 7.73 6.49 -8.71
C THR A 184 7.12 5.92 -7.44
N LEU A 185 7.06 6.75 -6.40
CA LEU A 185 6.37 6.42 -5.16
C LEU A 185 4.90 6.84 -5.27
N VAL A 186 4.02 5.97 -4.79
CA VAL A 186 2.64 6.30 -4.42
C VAL A 186 2.47 6.03 -2.94
N LEU A 187 1.88 6.99 -2.24
CA LEU A 187 1.56 6.88 -0.82
C LEU A 187 0.06 6.99 -0.63
N LEU A 188 -0.58 5.88 -0.25
CA LEU A 188 -1.97 5.89 0.22
C LEU A 188 -1.98 6.47 1.63
N LYS A 189 -2.73 7.55 1.78
CA LYS A 189 -2.80 8.36 3.00
C LYS A 189 -3.62 7.69 4.11
N PRO A 190 -3.51 8.17 5.37
CA PRO A 190 -4.20 7.58 6.52
C PRO A 190 -5.71 7.43 6.40
N ASP A 191 -6.39 8.33 5.70
CA ASP A 191 -7.84 8.27 5.53
C ASP A 191 -8.33 6.98 4.83
N ASN A 192 -7.46 6.28 4.10
CA ASN A 192 -7.79 5.00 3.47
C ASN A 192 -7.84 3.82 4.44
N PHE A 193 -7.30 3.97 5.65
CA PHE A 193 -7.13 2.88 6.63
C PHE A 193 -7.79 3.19 7.99
N ARG A 194 -8.50 4.32 8.11
CA ARG A 194 -9.19 4.71 9.35
C ARG A 194 -10.37 3.82 9.70
N VAL A 195 -11.08 3.33 8.68
CA VAL A 195 -12.24 2.47 8.81
C VAL A 195 -12.17 1.35 7.78
N PRO A 196 -12.77 0.18 8.05
CA PRO A 196 -12.91 -0.87 7.04
C PRO A 196 -13.54 -0.32 5.76
N SER A 197 -12.86 -0.49 4.63
CA SER A 197 -13.27 0.12 3.36
C SER A 197 -12.59 -0.51 2.16
N ILE A 198 -13.28 -0.50 1.01
CA ILE A 198 -12.70 -0.88 -0.29
C ILE A 198 -11.78 0.20 -0.87
N ARG A 199 -11.72 1.41 -0.28
CA ARG A 199 -11.02 2.59 -0.84
C ARG A 199 -9.59 2.29 -1.25
N ALA A 200 -8.76 1.74 -0.35
CA ALA A 200 -7.37 1.42 -0.65
C ALA A 200 -7.25 0.44 -1.83
N GLY A 201 -8.08 -0.60 -1.86
CA GLY A 201 -8.12 -1.58 -2.94
C GLY A 201 -8.49 -0.94 -4.29
N ASN A 202 -9.57 -0.17 -4.33
CA ASN A 202 -10.03 0.49 -5.55
C ASN A 202 -9.02 1.51 -6.08
N ILE A 203 -8.29 2.21 -5.20
CA ILE A 203 -7.21 3.10 -5.61
C ILE A 203 -6.13 2.31 -6.33
N LEU A 204 -5.66 1.19 -5.75
CA LEU A 204 -4.65 0.35 -6.39
C LEU A 204 -5.14 -0.25 -7.72
N ASP A 205 -6.43 -0.61 -7.81
CA ASP A 205 -7.03 -1.09 -9.06
C ASP A 205 -7.04 0.01 -10.14
N LEU A 206 -7.42 1.24 -9.80
CA LEU A 206 -7.35 2.36 -10.75
C LEU A 206 -5.92 2.63 -11.21
N LEU A 207 -4.94 2.56 -10.30
CA LEU A 207 -3.52 2.75 -10.62
C LEU A 207 -2.98 1.64 -11.52
N SER A 208 -3.56 0.44 -11.47
CA SER A 208 -3.13 -0.67 -12.33
C SER A 208 -3.32 -0.41 -13.83
N ASN A 209 -4.24 0.49 -14.19
CA ASN A 209 -4.48 0.92 -15.57
C ASN A 209 -3.27 1.65 -16.18
N ALA A 210 -2.27 2.04 -15.38
CA ALA A 210 -1.02 2.61 -15.88
C ALA A 210 -0.17 1.63 -16.68
N GLY A 211 -0.41 0.31 -16.54
CA GLY A 211 0.47 -0.72 -17.09
C GLY A 211 1.84 -0.79 -16.40
N LEU A 212 1.98 -0.18 -15.22
CA LEU A 212 3.19 -0.17 -14.40
C LEU A 212 3.20 -1.38 -13.45
N ARG A 213 4.38 -1.68 -12.90
CA ARG A 213 4.59 -2.85 -12.04
C ARG A 213 4.99 -2.44 -10.64
N MET A 214 4.29 -2.95 -9.63
CA MET A 214 4.65 -2.74 -8.21
C MET A 214 5.95 -3.48 -7.88
N VAL A 215 7.01 -2.78 -7.48
CA VAL A 215 8.32 -3.38 -7.16
C VAL A 215 8.67 -3.34 -5.68
N CYS A 216 7.89 -2.59 -4.89
CA CYS A 216 8.01 -2.54 -3.44
C CYS A 216 6.66 -2.14 -2.84
N VAL A 217 6.34 -2.70 -1.68
CA VAL A 217 5.19 -2.31 -0.86
C VAL A 217 5.62 -2.27 0.59
N LYS A 218 5.24 -1.21 1.31
CA LYS A 218 5.51 -1.05 2.74
C LYS A 218 4.31 -0.44 3.45
N ARG A 219 3.80 -1.15 4.45
CA ARG A 219 2.87 -0.59 5.45
C ARG A 219 3.70 0.00 6.60
N PHE A 220 3.51 1.28 6.89
CA PHE A 220 4.25 1.99 7.95
C PHE A 220 3.45 3.15 8.52
N SER A 221 3.80 3.59 9.74
CA SER A 221 3.25 4.80 10.33
C SER A 221 4.34 5.86 10.39
N MET A 222 4.12 6.97 9.68
CA MET A 222 5.13 8.01 9.52
C MET A 222 5.40 8.70 10.85
N SER A 223 6.68 8.82 11.24
CA SER A 223 7.05 9.63 12.40
C SER A 223 6.83 11.13 12.11
N VAL A 224 6.80 11.96 13.15
CA VAL A 224 6.70 13.42 12.97
C VAL A 224 7.91 13.93 12.18
N ALA A 225 9.11 13.45 12.51
CA ALA A 225 10.34 13.82 11.80
C ALA A 225 10.31 13.43 10.32
N GLN A 226 9.85 12.20 10.02
CA GLN A 226 9.70 11.74 8.63
C GLN A 226 8.69 12.61 7.87
N ALA A 227 7.55 12.96 8.47
CA ALA A 227 6.54 13.80 7.86
C ALA A 227 7.03 15.23 7.60
N GLU A 228 7.74 15.82 8.57
CA GLU A 228 8.38 17.14 8.42
C GLU A 228 9.39 17.14 7.26
N GLN A 229 10.22 16.10 7.16
CA GLN A 229 11.20 15.98 6.08
C GLN A 229 10.55 15.70 4.72
N PHE A 230 9.55 14.82 4.67
CA PHE A 230 8.85 14.42 3.45
C PHE A 230 8.13 15.61 2.81
N TYR A 231 7.36 16.35 3.61
CA TYR A 231 6.53 17.47 3.14
C TYR A 231 7.23 18.82 3.21
N GLY A 232 8.47 18.91 3.70
CA GLY A 232 9.22 20.17 3.83
C GLY A 232 9.13 21.11 2.61
N PRO A 233 9.28 20.62 1.37
CA PRO A 233 9.14 21.45 0.16
C PRO A 233 7.77 22.10 -0.03
N VAL A 234 6.71 21.54 0.56
CA VAL A 234 5.34 22.07 0.48
C VAL A 234 5.20 23.39 1.23
N ARG A 235 6.03 23.64 2.27
CA ARG A 235 5.95 24.87 3.07
C ARG A 235 6.15 26.13 2.25
N GLU A 236 7.13 26.16 1.35
CA GLU A 236 7.37 27.31 0.47
C GLU A 236 6.27 27.44 -0.59
N SER A 237 5.73 26.32 -1.06
CA SER A 237 4.58 26.33 -1.98
C SER A 237 3.33 26.92 -1.31
N LEU A 238 3.08 26.61 -0.03
CA LEU A 238 1.98 27.17 0.75
C LEU A 238 2.11 28.69 0.96
N LYS A 239 3.34 29.20 1.17
CA LYS A 239 3.58 30.65 1.25
C LYS A 239 3.24 31.35 -0.06
N ARG A 240 3.65 30.78 -1.19
CA ARG A 240 3.41 31.36 -2.52
C ARG A 240 1.93 31.34 -2.93
N ILE A 241 1.20 30.29 -2.57
CA ILE A 241 -0.20 30.14 -2.98
C ILE A 241 -1.18 30.95 -2.11
N PHE A 242 -0.81 31.28 -0.87
CA PHE A 242 -1.72 32.00 0.03
C PHE A 242 -2.16 33.37 -0.53
N PRO A 243 -1.27 34.24 -1.04
CA PRO A 243 -1.69 35.52 -1.61
C PRO A 243 -2.62 35.38 -2.84
N THR A 244 -2.54 34.29 -3.61
CA THR A 244 -3.32 34.15 -4.85
C THR A 244 -4.82 33.98 -4.60
N PHE A 245 -5.23 33.50 -3.41
CA PHE A 245 -6.64 33.39 -3.04
C PHE A 245 -6.99 34.16 -1.76
N GLY A 246 -5.99 34.46 -0.92
CA GLY A 246 -6.16 35.16 0.35
C GLY A 246 -6.56 36.62 0.16
N VAL A 247 -6.01 37.29 -0.86
CA VAL A 247 -6.25 38.71 -1.14
C VAL A 247 -7.74 38.99 -1.36
N GLY A 248 -8.36 38.35 -2.37
CA GLY A 248 -9.77 38.57 -2.65
C GLY A 248 -10.69 38.17 -1.48
N ARG A 249 -10.36 37.11 -0.73
CA ARG A 249 -11.13 36.70 0.46
C ARG A 249 -11.05 37.73 1.58
N ALA A 250 -9.85 38.25 1.84
CA ALA A 250 -9.63 39.25 2.87
C ALA A 250 -10.25 40.60 2.48
N ALA A 251 -10.09 41.03 1.23
CA ALA A 251 -10.74 42.22 0.68
C ALA A 251 -12.26 42.16 0.82
N GLN A 252 -12.88 41.02 0.45
CA GLN A 252 -14.32 40.81 0.61
C GLN A 252 -14.75 40.84 2.09
N ALA A 253 -13.98 40.20 2.98
CA ALA A 253 -14.29 40.16 4.41
C ALA A 253 -14.20 41.56 5.04
N LEU A 254 -13.15 42.32 4.75
CA LEU A 254 -12.95 43.68 5.25
C LEU A 254 -13.97 44.65 4.68
N SER A 255 -14.31 44.53 3.38
CA SER A 255 -15.35 45.37 2.77
C SER A 255 -16.70 45.19 3.45
N ARG A 256 -17.05 43.93 3.77
CA ARG A 256 -18.28 43.61 4.50
C ARG A 256 -18.27 44.18 5.91
N GLU A 257 -17.15 44.07 6.62
CA GLU A 257 -17.04 44.50 8.02
C GLU A 257 -17.03 46.03 8.16
N PHE A 258 -16.32 46.72 7.27
CA PHE A 258 -16.16 48.17 7.34
C PHE A 258 -17.25 48.96 6.61
N GLY A 259 -18.07 48.29 5.79
CA GLY A 259 -19.17 48.93 5.06
C GLY A 259 -18.74 49.80 3.88
N PHE A 260 -17.49 49.66 3.40
CA PHE A 260 -17.00 50.33 2.18
C PHE A 260 -16.07 49.40 1.38
N PRO A 261 -15.92 49.61 0.05
CA PRO A 261 -15.05 48.76 -0.77
C PRO A 261 -13.58 48.84 -0.35
N VAL A 262 -12.96 47.68 -0.13
CA VAL A 262 -11.53 47.53 0.14
C VAL A 262 -10.86 46.87 -1.06
N ASP A 263 -9.90 47.55 -1.68
CA ASP A 263 -9.22 47.08 -2.88
C ASP A 263 -8.18 45.98 -2.59
N ASP A 264 -8.02 45.06 -3.53
CA ASP A 264 -7.06 43.96 -3.47
C ASP A 264 -5.60 44.44 -3.25
N ASP A 265 -5.22 45.57 -3.86
CA ASP A 265 -3.88 46.12 -3.76
C ASP A 265 -3.55 46.65 -2.34
N LEU A 266 -4.56 47.13 -1.62
CA LEU A 266 -4.41 47.54 -0.22
C LEU A 266 -4.19 46.33 0.71
N VAL A 267 -4.81 45.19 0.37
CA VAL A 267 -4.79 43.97 1.19
C VAL A 267 -3.59 43.07 0.86
N ARG A 268 -3.03 43.18 -0.34
CA ARG A 268 -1.91 42.34 -0.80
C ARG A 268 -0.71 42.33 0.18
N PRO A 269 -0.19 43.47 0.67
CA PRO A 269 0.93 43.46 1.62
C PRO A 269 0.58 42.75 2.95
N LEU A 270 -0.68 42.88 3.40
CA LEU A 270 -1.15 42.17 4.60
C LEU A 270 -1.15 40.65 4.37
N CYS A 271 -1.64 40.17 3.22
CA CYS A 271 -1.61 38.75 2.89
C CYS A 271 -0.18 38.20 2.77
N GLU A 272 0.75 38.98 2.21
CA GLU A 272 2.16 38.60 2.12
C GLU A 272 2.79 38.44 3.52
N GLN A 273 2.46 39.34 4.47
CA GLN A 273 2.91 39.22 5.86
C GLN A 273 2.29 38.04 6.61
N LEU A 274 1.05 37.66 6.27
CA LEU A 274 0.36 36.52 6.86
C LEU A 274 0.77 35.17 6.23
N ALA A 275 1.29 35.17 5.01
CA ALA A 275 1.63 33.95 4.28
C ALA A 275 2.57 32.99 5.05
N PRO A 276 3.63 33.45 5.77
CA PRO A 276 4.45 32.57 6.59
C PRO A 276 3.68 31.90 7.74
N ARG A 277 2.74 32.61 8.38
CA ARG A 277 1.92 32.07 9.47
C ARG A 277 0.90 31.07 8.96
N PHE A 278 0.24 31.38 7.85
CA PHE A 278 -0.65 30.45 7.16
C PHE A 278 0.10 29.16 6.78
N ALA A 279 1.25 29.29 6.11
CA ALA A 279 2.04 28.15 5.67
C ALA A 279 2.52 27.29 6.84
N ALA A 280 2.95 27.90 7.95
CA ALA A 280 3.32 27.17 9.16
C ALA A 280 2.14 26.37 9.73
N ARG A 281 0.96 26.98 9.84
CA ARG A 281 -0.24 26.32 10.36
C ARG A 281 -0.70 25.17 9.47
N GLU A 282 -0.77 25.37 8.15
CA GLU A 282 -1.17 24.32 7.21
C GLU A 282 -0.15 23.19 7.13
N PHE A 283 1.14 23.51 7.22
CA PHE A 283 2.19 22.51 7.29
C PHE A 283 2.05 21.63 8.54
N GLU A 284 1.78 22.22 9.71
CA GLU A 284 1.49 21.44 10.92
C GLU A 284 0.26 20.54 10.75
N ASN A 285 -0.80 21.02 10.09
CA ASN A 285 -2.00 20.20 9.83
C ASN A 285 -1.67 18.99 8.94
N ILE A 286 -0.80 19.16 7.92
CA ILE A 286 -0.35 18.07 7.06
C ILE A 286 0.43 17.04 7.88
N VAL A 287 1.39 17.49 8.70
CA VAL A 287 2.20 16.58 9.52
C VAL A 287 1.33 15.85 10.54
N GLU A 288 0.40 16.55 11.19
CA GLU A 288 -0.57 15.97 12.11
C GLU A 288 -1.45 14.93 11.44
N PHE A 289 -1.96 15.22 10.24
CA PHE A 289 -2.78 14.27 9.48
C PHE A 289 -2.00 13.00 9.10
N MET A 290 -0.72 13.13 8.73
CA MET A 290 0.11 12.04 8.24
C MET A 290 0.74 11.18 9.35
N SER A 291 1.12 11.80 10.47
CA SER A 291 1.76 11.12 11.61
C SER A 291 0.78 10.80 12.74
N GLY A 292 -0.33 11.51 12.84
CA GLY A 292 -1.27 11.47 13.97
C GLY A 292 -0.85 12.33 15.16
N CYS A 293 0.23 13.11 15.05
CA CYS A 293 0.69 14.03 16.11
C CYS A 293 1.08 15.39 15.52
N ARG A 294 0.61 16.47 16.15
CA ARG A 294 0.97 17.82 15.73
C ARG A 294 2.42 18.12 16.13
N PRO A 295 3.27 18.67 15.23
CA PRO A 295 4.67 18.96 15.54
C PRO A 295 4.89 19.77 16.81
N ALA A 296 4.10 20.83 17.01
CA ALA A 296 4.19 21.70 18.19
C ALA A 296 3.77 21.02 19.51
N ALA A 297 2.99 19.94 19.44
CA ALA A 297 2.58 19.15 20.60
C ALA A 297 3.46 17.91 20.84
N CYS A 298 4.42 17.64 19.94
CA CYS A 298 5.29 16.47 20.02
C CYS A 298 6.61 16.83 20.72
N ALA A 299 6.94 16.10 21.79
CA ALA A 299 8.25 16.22 22.43
C ALA A 299 9.36 15.86 21.45
N ALA A 300 10.49 16.60 21.47
CA ALA A 300 11.59 16.39 20.51
C ALA A 300 12.09 14.93 20.47
N ALA A 301 12.20 14.27 21.63
CA ALA A 301 12.64 12.88 21.73
C ALA A 301 11.64 11.86 21.15
N ALA A 302 10.36 12.23 20.99
CA ALA A 302 9.32 11.38 20.46
C ALA A 302 9.10 11.56 18.95
N LYS A 303 9.74 12.56 18.32
CA LYS A 303 9.52 12.88 16.90
C LYS A 303 9.95 11.76 15.94
N ASP A 304 10.94 10.97 16.32
CA ASP A 304 11.45 9.86 15.52
C ASP A 304 10.68 8.55 15.74
N ALA A 305 9.86 8.47 16.79
CA ALA A 305 9.04 7.30 17.06
C ALA A 305 7.97 7.12 15.96
N PRO A 306 7.59 5.87 15.63
CA PRO A 306 6.51 5.62 14.68
C PRO A 306 5.23 6.35 15.07
N GLY A 307 4.59 7.00 14.10
CA GLY A 307 3.32 7.69 14.32
C GLY A 307 2.16 6.72 14.60
N SER A 308 0.98 7.29 14.89
CA SER A 308 -0.25 6.52 15.09
C SER A 308 -1.08 6.35 13.81
N SER A 309 -0.75 7.10 12.76
CA SER A 309 -1.50 7.11 11.50
C SER A 309 -0.93 6.16 10.45
N ALA A 310 -1.80 5.31 9.92
CA ALA A 310 -1.48 4.23 9.01
C ALA A 310 -1.27 4.68 7.55
N CYS A 311 -0.10 4.46 6.95
CA CYS A 311 0.12 4.66 5.51
C CYS A 311 0.54 3.38 4.80
N LEU A 312 0.27 3.31 3.48
CA LEU A 312 0.82 2.29 2.59
C LEU A 312 1.62 2.96 1.47
N ALA A 313 2.92 2.71 1.45
CA ALA A 313 3.81 3.08 0.36
C ALA A 313 3.84 1.95 -0.68
N VAL A 314 3.68 2.31 -1.95
CA VAL A 314 3.81 1.41 -3.09
C VAL A 314 4.74 2.07 -4.09
N VAL A 315 5.77 1.35 -4.52
CA VAL A 315 6.68 1.81 -5.56
C VAL A 315 6.31 1.13 -6.86
N TYR A 316 6.04 1.94 -7.88
CA TYR A 316 5.78 1.47 -9.24
C TYR A 316 7.00 1.72 -10.12
N GLU A 317 7.27 0.78 -11.01
CA GLU A 317 8.33 0.87 -12.01
C GLU A 317 7.77 0.59 -13.41
N GLY A 318 8.27 1.33 -14.39
CA GLY A 318 7.96 1.16 -15.80
C GLY A 318 8.19 2.45 -16.60
N VAL A 319 7.91 2.38 -17.90
CA VAL A 319 8.11 3.52 -18.80
C VAL A 319 7.17 4.67 -18.44
N ASP A 320 7.72 5.87 -18.26
CA ASP A 320 7.01 7.10 -17.87
C ASP A 320 6.23 6.96 -16.56
N ALA A 321 6.77 6.23 -15.58
CA ALA A 321 6.05 5.88 -14.36
C ALA A 321 5.52 7.11 -13.61
N VAL A 322 6.34 8.15 -13.46
CA VAL A 322 5.95 9.39 -12.75
C VAL A 322 4.75 10.05 -13.43
N ARG A 323 4.81 10.26 -14.75
CA ARG A 323 3.74 10.92 -15.51
C ARG A 323 2.45 10.12 -15.43
N LYS A 324 2.49 8.82 -15.76
CA LYS A 324 1.30 7.95 -15.81
C LYS A 324 0.57 7.88 -14.47
N ILE A 325 1.30 7.76 -13.36
CA ILE A 325 0.69 7.75 -12.03
C ILE A 325 0.03 9.10 -11.72
N ARG A 326 0.70 10.22 -12.02
CA ARG A 326 0.12 11.56 -11.79
C ARG A 326 -1.14 11.81 -12.60
N ASP A 327 -1.19 11.33 -13.84
CA ASP A 327 -2.36 11.44 -14.72
C ASP A 327 -3.57 10.67 -14.15
N LEU A 328 -3.33 9.49 -13.56
CA LEU A 328 -4.36 8.69 -12.89
C LEU A 328 -4.78 9.27 -11.54
N LEU A 329 -3.87 9.95 -10.83
CA LEU A 329 -4.23 10.68 -9.61
C LEU A 329 -5.14 11.86 -9.92
N GLY A 330 -4.79 12.64 -10.94
CA GLY A 330 -5.46 13.89 -11.28
C GLY A 330 -5.00 15.08 -10.42
N ALA A 331 -5.63 16.23 -10.65
CA ALA A 331 -5.29 17.49 -9.97
C ALA A 331 -5.32 17.34 -8.42
N THR A 332 -4.45 18.07 -7.73
CA THR A 332 -4.34 18.02 -6.25
C THR A 332 -5.65 18.36 -5.55
N ASP A 333 -6.44 19.26 -6.12
CA ASP A 333 -7.80 19.61 -5.71
C ASP A 333 -8.81 18.65 -6.35
N PRO A 334 -9.50 17.79 -5.56
CA PRO A 334 -10.52 16.87 -6.05
C PRO A 334 -11.62 17.53 -6.90
N THR A 335 -11.96 18.79 -6.62
CA THR A 335 -13.02 19.51 -7.35
C THR A 335 -12.62 19.83 -8.79
N LYS A 336 -11.30 19.91 -9.05
CA LYS A 336 -10.68 20.18 -10.37
C LYS A 336 -10.13 18.93 -11.04
N ALA A 337 -10.16 17.79 -10.35
CA ALA A 337 -9.68 16.52 -10.89
C ALA A 337 -10.67 15.94 -11.91
N ARG A 338 -10.13 15.29 -12.95
CA ARG A 338 -10.93 14.67 -14.02
C ARG A 338 -11.76 13.50 -13.46
N PRO A 339 -13.01 13.29 -13.92
CA PRO A 339 -13.78 12.10 -13.59
C PRO A 339 -13.00 10.79 -13.82
N GLY A 340 -13.14 9.84 -12.90
CA GLY A 340 -12.39 8.57 -12.92
C GLY A 340 -10.94 8.66 -12.44
N SER A 341 -10.43 9.84 -12.04
CA SER A 341 -9.12 9.94 -11.39
C SER A 341 -9.22 9.64 -9.90
N VAL A 342 -8.15 9.13 -9.29
CA VAL A 342 -8.13 8.74 -7.86
C VAL A 342 -8.60 9.88 -6.94
N ARG A 343 -8.10 11.10 -7.16
CA ARG A 343 -8.45 12.24 -6.31
C ARG A 343 -9.89 12.70 -6.51
N ARG A 344 -10.46 12.53 -7.70
CA ARG A 344 -11.86 12.87 -7.96
C ARG A 344 -12.80 11.89 -7.27
N GLU A 345 -12.49 10.59 -7.35
CA GLU A 345 -13.36 9.53 -6.81
C GLU A 345 -13.24 9.40 -5.28
N PHE A 346 -12.05 9.63 -4.72
CA PHE A 346 -11.77 9.31 -3.32
C PHE A 346 -11.28 10.50 -2.47
N GLY A 347 -11.00 11.65 -3.06
CA GLY A 347 -10.55 12.83 -2.32
C GLY A 347 -11.72 13.67 -1.78
N THR A 348 -11.59 14.20 -0.56
CA THR A 348 -12.59 15.09 0.04
C THR A 348 -12.15 16.56 0.05
N SER A 349 -10.84 16.81 0.12
CA SER A 349 -10.27 18.16 0.06
C SER A 349 -8.83 18.12 -0.48
N ILE A 350 -8.21 19.29 -0.65
CA ILE A 350 -6.80 19.41 -1.06
C ILE A 350 -5.86 18.65 -0.09
N MET A 351 -6.15 18.69 1.21
CA MET A 351 -5.35 18.03 2.24
C MET A 351 -5.62 16.51 2.27
N VAL A 352 -6.90 16.14 2.23
CA VAL A 352 -7.40 14.76 2.29
C VAL A 352 -7.80 14.32 0.89
N ASN A 353 -6.81 14.16 0.02
CA ASN A 353 -6.99 13.80 -1.39
C ASN A 353 -6.66 12.34 -1.71
N ALA A 354 -6.84 11.44 -0.73
CA ALA A 354 -6.63 9.98 -0.80
C ALA A 354 -5.19 9.48 -1.05
N ALA A 355 -4.45 10.07 -1.99
CA ALA A 355 -3.11 9.60 -2.35
C ALA A 355 -2.13 10.75 -2.70
N HIS A 356 -0.87 10.53 -2.34
CA HIS A 356 0.28 11.28 -2.82
C HIS A 356 1.03 10.47 -3.88
N ALA A 357 1.64 11.16 -4.83
CA ALA A 357 2.62 10.56 -5.74
C ALA A 357 3.74 11.55 -6.02
N SER A 358 4.95 11.03 -6.21
CA SER A 358 6.11 11.84 -6.56
C SER A 358 5.87 12.64 -7.85
N ASP A 359 6.50 13.80 -7.95
CA ASP A 359 6.41 14.69 -9.11
C ASP A 359 7.59 14.58 -10.09
N SER A 360 8.63 13.84 -9.70
CA SER A 360 9.85 13.61 -10.46
C SER A 360 10.56 12.35 -9.96
N THR A 361 11.48 11.80 -10.76
CA THR A 361 12.29 10.63 -10.38
C THR A 361 13.25 10.95 -9.23
N GLU A 362 13.77 12.16 -9.16
CA GLU A 362 14.58 12.64 -8.04
C GLU A 362 13.79 12.68 -6.75
N ASN A 363 12.59 13.27 -6.78
CA ASN A 363 11.72 13.32 -5.61
C ASN A 363 11.26 11.92 -5.20
N ALA A 364 11.00 11.01 -6.14
CA ALA A 364 10.72 9.62 -5.81
C ALA A 364 11.86 8.98 -5.01
N ARG A 365 13.12 9.15 -5.43
CA ARG A 365 14.29 8.61 -4.68
C ARG A 365 14.39 9.22 -3.28
N ARG A 366 14.25 10.55 -3.16
CA ARG A 366 14.27 11.25 -1.86
C ARG A 366 13.17 10.72 -0.94
N GLU A 367 11.93 10.70 -1.43
CA GLU A 367 10.74 10.29 -0.69
C GLU A 367 10.82 8.82 -0.23
N MET A 368 11.29 7.92 -1.10
CA MET A 368 11.53 6.51 -0.76
C MET A 368 12.60 6.34 0.32
N SER A 369 13.66 7.15 0.28
CA SER A 369 14.72 7.16 1.30
C SER A 369 14.20 7.63 2.66
N ILE A 370 13.35 8.67 2.69
CA ILE A 370 12.77 9.19 3.94
C ILE A 370 11.87 8.14 4.61
N ILE A 371 11.05 7.45 3.81
CA ILE A 371 10.17 6.37 4.30
C ILE A 371 10.99 5.13 4.69
N GLY A 372 12.17 4.94 4.09
CA GLY A 372 12.95 3.73 4.23
C GLY A 372 12.17 2.53 3.70
N VAL A 373 11.62 2.61 2.48
CA VAL A 373 10.73 1.59 1.91
C VAL A 373 11.34 0.19 1.87
N ASP A 374 12.67 0.10 1.75
CA ASP A 374 13.41 -1.16 1.73
C ASP A 374 13.70 -1.73 3.12
N ILE A 375 13.72 -0.86 4.15
CA ILE A 375 14.00 -1.24 5.53
C ILE A 375 12.91 -2.22 6.01
N PRO A 376 13.29 -3.40 6.55
CA PRO A 376 12.35 -4.41 7.03
C PRO A 376 11.37 -3.93 8.08
N GLU A 377 11.77 -3.04 8.99
CA GLU A 377 10.87 -2.55 10.02
C GLU A 377 9.76 -1.67 9.45
N PRO A 378 8.49 -1.79 9.91
CA PRO A 378 8.04 -2.54 11.09
C PRO A 378 7.65 -4.00 10.83
N PHE A 379 7.82 -4.53 9.61
CA PHE A 379 7.39 -5.88 9.25
C PHE A 379 8.00 -6.94 10.17
N MET A 380 9.31 -6.85 10.45
CA MET A 380 9.98 -7.81 11.34
C MET A 380 9.51 -7.73 12.79
N SER A 381 9.21 -6.55 13.30
CA SER A 381 8.62 -6.38 14.63
C SER A 381 7.27 -7.09 14.76
N VAL A 382 6.40 -6.93 13.75
CA VAL A 382 5.09 -7.61 13.71
C VAL A 382 5.25 -9.13 13.61
N VAL A 383 6.18 -9.62 12.79
CA VAL A 383 6.44 -11.07 12.70
C VAL A 383 6.98 -11.63 14.01
N LYS A 384 7.90 -10.91 14.69
CA LYS A 384 8.41 -11.35 16.00
C LYS A 384 7.28 -11.46 17.03
N GLN A 385 6.36 -10.50 17.06
CA GLN A 385 5.16 -10.58 17.90
C GLN A 385 4.35 -11.84 17.60
N ALA A 386 4.07 -12.11 16.32
CA ALA A 386 3.32 -13.29 15.87
C ALA A 386 3.99 -14.64 16.22
N LEU A 387 5.29 -14.65 16.48
CA LEU A 387 6.05 -15.87 16.83
C LEU A 387 6.21 -16.06 18.34
N GLN A 388 5.95 -15.02 19.14
CA GLN A 388 6.02 -15.02 20.60
C GLN A 388 4.68 -15.39 21.24
N ASP A 389 3.57 -15.00 20.58
CA ASP A 389 2.21 -15.46 20.87
C ASP A 389 2.00 -16.92 20.40
#